data_AF-A0ABD2VVY0-F1
#
_entry.id   AF-A0ABD2VVY0-F1
#
_cell.length_a   1.000
_cell.length_b   1.000
_cell.length_c   1.000
_cell.angle_alpha   90.00
_cell.angle_beta   90.00
_cell.angle_gamma   90.00
#
_symmetry.space_group_name_H-M   'P 1'
#
loop_
_entity.id
_entity.type
_entity.pdbx_description
1 polymer ?
#
loop_
_entity_poly.entity_id
_entity_poly.type
_entity_poly.pdbx_seq_one_letter_code
_entity_poly.pdbx_strand_id
1 'polypeptide(L)' 'MADLPESRVDNAGLFYHTGVDYFGPLYIKEKKLKTRNKVKVYGCVFVCMSIRAVHIEIWRLGRVVELHPGDDGVVRLID' A
#
# COMPACT_ATOMS: atom_id res chain seq x y z
N MET A 1 -19.57 19.73 -22.14
CA MET A 1 -18.83 19.29 -20.94
C MET A 1 -18.97 17.78 -20.88
N ALA A 2 -17.88 17.03 -20.71
CA ALA A 2 -17.96 15.58 -20.64
C ALA A 2 -18.38 15.13 -19.23
N ASP A 3 -19.18 14.08 -19.15
CA ASP A 3 -19.61 13.51 -17.86
C ASP A 3 -18.41 12.93 -17.10
N LEU A 4 -18.46 13.04 -15.77
CA LEU A 4 -17.48 12.38 -14.93
C LEU A 4 -17.71 10.85 -14.95
N PRO A 5 -16.64 10.05 -14.90
CA PRO A 5 -16.78 8.60 -14.78
C PRO A 5 -17.51 8.24 -13.48
N GLU A 6 -18.31 7.17 -13.53
CA GLU A 6 -19.15 6.70 -12.42
C GLU A 6 -18.35 6.48 -11.13
N SER A 7 -17.10 6.01 -11.24
CA SER A 7 -16.18 5.84 -10.12
C SER A 7 -15.88 7.12 -9.32
N ARG A 8 -16.22 8.31 -9.84
CA ARG A 8 -16.09 9.61 -9.17
C ARG A 8 -17.40 10.20 -8.65
N VAL A 9 -18.53 9.62 -9.02
CA VAL A 9 -19.88 10.18 -8.73
C VAL A 9 -20.74 9.21 -7.92
N ASP A 10 -20.33 7.95 -7.84
CA ASP A 10 -20.98 6.93 -7.03
C ASP A 10 -20.90 7.26 -5.52
N ASN A 11 -22.02 7.12 -4.81
CA ASN A 11 -22.13 7.29 -3.35
C ASN A 11 -21.65 6.02 -2.61
N ALA A 12 -20.55 5.44 -3.09
CA ALA A 12 -19.95 4.27 -2.47
C ALA A 12 -19.14 4.64 -1.22
N GLY A 13 -18.86 3.65 -0.38
CA GLY A 13 -18.02 3.81 0.81
C GLY A 13 -16.61 4.31 0.49
N LEU A 14 -15.93 4.86 1.50
CA LEU A 14 -14.54 5.32 1.37
C LEU A 14 -13.65 4.20 0.81
N PHE A 15 -12.80 4.54 -0.15
CA PHE A 15 -11.89 3.61 -0.84
C PHE A 15 -12.57 2.48 -1.64
N TYR A 16 -13.88 2.54 -1.91
CA TYR A 16 -14.56 1.57 -2.77
C TYR A 16 -14.04 1.61 -4.21
N HIS A 17 -14.00 2.80 -4.80
CA HIS A 17 -13.29 3.07 -6.04
C HIS A 17 -11.92 3.66 -5.69
N THR A 18 -10.85 2.88 -5.88
CA THR A 18 -9.49 3.29 -5.52
C THR A 18 -8.53 3.05 -6.67
N GLY A 19 -7.74 4.07 -7.02
CA GLY A 19 -6.55 3.90 -7.83
C GLY A 19 -5.37 3.50 -6.96
N VAL A 20 -4.56 2.57 -7.45
CA VAL A 20 -3.40 2.05 -6.73
C VAL A 20 -2.15 2.34 -7.56
N ASP A 21 -1.15 2.95 -6.95
CA ASP A 21 0.16 3.17 -7.57
C ASP A 21 1.28 2.66 -6.65
N TYR A 22 2.28 2.02 -7.23
CA TYR A 22 3.39 1.42 -6.49
C TYR A 22 4.66 2.22 -6.75
N PHE A 23 5.44 2.45 -5.69
CA PHE A 23 6.69 3.17 -5.80
C PHE A 23 7.80 2.48 -5.01
N GLY A 24 9.03 2.63 -5.51
CA GLY A 24 10.22 2.07 -4.89
C GLY A 24 11.24 1.61 -5.93
N PRO A 25 12.45 1.20 -5.49
CA PRO A 25 12.89 1.13 -4.10
C PRO A 25 13.36 2.47 -3.52
N LEU A 26 12.95 2.79 -2.29
CA LEU A 26 13.41 3.96 -1.54
C LEU A 26 14.23 3.55 -0.32
N TYR A 27 15.15 4.42 0.11
CA TYR A 27 15.94 4.23 1.33
C TYR A 27 15.49 5.21 2.41
N ILE A 28 14.78 4.71 3.43
CA ILE A 28 14.29 5.54 4.53
C ILE A 28 15.16 5.40 5.78
N LYS A 29 15.22 6.45 6.59
CA LYS A 29 15.86 6.42 7.91
C LYS A 29 14.86 5.92 8.94
N GLU A 30 15.18 4.83 9.60
CA GLU A 30 14.33 4.30 10.66
C GLU A 30 14.45 5.13 11.95
N LYS A 31 13.33 5.63 12.48
CA LYS A 31 13.32 6.48 13.68
C LYS A 31 13.70 5.73 14.98
N LYS A 32 13.52 4.39 15.02
CA LYS A 32 13.62 3.60 16.27
C LYS A 32 15.04 3.17 16.65
N LEU A 33 15.97 3.07 15.70
CA LEU A 33 17.34 2.62 16.00
C LEU A 33 18.31 3.79 15.91
N LYS A 34 19.01 4.10 17.02
CA LYS A 34 20.06 5.12 17.10
C LYS A 34 21.19 4.90 16.06
N THR A 35 21.33 3.68 15.55
CA THR A 35 22.35 3.29 14.58
C THR A 35 21.81 3.35 13.15
N ARG A 36 21.96 4.53 12.54
CA ARG A 36 22.14 4.94 11.12
C ARG A 36 21.92 3.98 9.92
N ASN A 37 21.19 2.87 10.01
CA ASN A 37 20.93 2.02 8.85
C ASN A 37 19.75 2.53 8.05
N LYS A 38 19.99 2.89 6.78
CA LYS A 38 18.94 3.17 5.80
C LYS A 38 18.32 1.84 5.37
N VAL A 39 17.00 1.72 5.48
CA VAL A 39 16.28 0.49 5.12
C VAL A 39 15.65 0.69 3.74
N LYS A 40 15.81 -0.31 2.88
CA LYS A 40 15.14 -0.36 1.57
C LYS A 40 13.65 -0.67 1.79
N VAL A 41 12.80 0.18 1.25
CA VAL A 41 11.34 0.06 1.34
C VAL A 41 10.71 0.24 -0.03
N TYR A 42 9.54 -0.36 -0.16
CA TYR A 42 8.60 -0.10 -1.25
C TYR A 42 7.35 0.50 -0.63
N GLY A 43 6.60 1.27 -1.39
CA GLY A 43 5.34 1.83 -0.93
C GLY A 43 4.26 1.71 -1.97
N CYS A 44 3.03 1.91 -1.49
CA CYS A 44 1.83 1.88 -2.28
C CYS A 44 0.96 3.07 -1.90
N VAL A 45 0.47 3.78 -2.91
CA VAL A 45 -0.44 4.91 -2.78
C VAL A 45 -1.81 4.45 -3.23
N PHE A 46 -2.77 4.53 -2.31
CA PHE A 46 -4.18 4.28 -2.56
C PHE A 46 -4.89 5.64 -2.64
N VAL A 47 -5.43 5.96 -3.81
CA VAL A 47 -6.16 7.21 -4.06
C VAL A 47 -7.64 6.88 -4.19
N CYS A 48 -8.46 7.39 -3.29
CA CYS A 48 -9.91 7.28 -3.44
C CYS A 48 -10.38 8.11 -4.64
N MET A 49 -11.23 7.54 -5.48
CA MET A 49 -11.76 8.20 -6.69
C MET A 49 -13.02 9.02 -6.39
N SER A 50 -13.80 8.60 -5.39
CA SER A 50 -15.01 9.30 -4.94
C SER A 50 -14.68 10.56 -4.13
N ILE A 51 -13.60 10.55 -3.34
CA ILE A 51 -13.15 11.70 -2.54
C ILE A 51 -11.64 11.93 -2.70
N ARG A 52 -11.15 13.15 -2.46
CA ARG A 52 -9.71 13.49 -2.49
C ARG A 52 -8.93 12.93 -1.29
N ALA A 53 -9.11 11.66 -0.94
CA ALA A 53 -8.38 10.98 0.12
C ALA A 53 -7.26 10.11 -0.45
N VAL A 54 -6.14 10.08 0.27
CA VAL A 54 -4.96 9.28 -0.09
C VAL A 54 -4.50 8.52 1.14
N HIS A 55 -4.29 7.22 0.98
CA HIS A 55 -3.71 6.32 1.97
C HIS A 55 -2.39 5.78 1.45
N ILE A 56 -1.33 5.86 2.26
CA ILE A 56 0.02 5.47 1.86
C ILE A 56 0.51 4.37 2.78
N GLU A 57 0.82 3.22 2.19
CA GLU A 57 1.40 2.07 2.88
C GLU A 57 2.88 1.93 2.52
N ILE A 58 3.70 1.51 3.48
CA ILE A 58 5.14 1.31 3.29
C ILE A 58 5.51 -0.09 3.80
N TRP A 59 6.02 -0.91 2.88
CA TRP A 59 6.55 -2.23 3.21
C TRP A 59 8.06 -2.21 3.31
N ARG A 60 8.54 -2.79 4.41
CA ARG A 60 9.95 -3.07 4.61
C ARG A 60 10.30 -4.32 3.82
N LEU A 61 11.45 -4.31 3.17
CA LEU A 61 11.99 -5.55 2.63
C LEU A 61 12.38 -6.45 3.81
N GLY A 62 11.65 -7.56 3.97
CA GLY A 62 11.98 -8.64 4.91
C GLY A 62 12.65 -9.80 4.19
N ARG A 63 13.31 -10.69 4.94
CA ARG A 63 13.68 -12.02 4.45
C ARG A 63 12.54 -12.94 4.85
N VAL A 64 11.95 -13.66 3.90
CA VAL A 64 10.99 -14.72 4.19
C VAL A 64 11.72 -15.79 5.02
N VAL A 65 11.27 -16.02 6.26
CA VAL A 65 11.81 -17.11 7.10
C VAL A 65 10.90 -18.32 7.03
N GLU A 66 9.59 -18.10 7.13
CA GLU A 66 8.58 -19.16 7.08
C GLU A 66 7.34 -18.68 6.30
N LEU A 67 6.66 -19.61 5.63
CA LEU A 67 5.43 -19.36 4.90
C LEU A 67 4.30 -20.13 5.56
N HIS A 68 3.27 -19.41 6.01
CA HIS A 68 2.04 -20.02 6.52
C HIS A 68 0.93 -19.88 5.48
N PRO A 69 0.65 -20.92 4.67
CA PRO A 69 -0.42 -20.88 3.69
C PRO A 69 -1.78 -20.84 4.40
N GLY A 70 -2.69 -19.99 3.93
CA GLY A 70 -4.10 -20.07 4.30
C GLY A 70 -4.75 -21.35 3.73
N ASP A 71 -5.99 -21.63 4.13
CA ASP A 71 -6.72 -22.83 3.68
C ASP A 71 -6.93 -22.89 2.15
N ASP A 72 -6.76 -21.76 1.46
CA ASP A 72 -6.81 -21.60 0.00
C ASP A 72 -5.42 -21.67 -0.68
N GLY A 73 -4.36 -21.99 0.08
CA GLY A 73 -2.98 -22.06 -0.41
C GLY A 73 -2.30 -20.69 -0.62
N VAL A 74 -2.96 -19.59 -0.24
CA VAL A 74 -2.42 -18.23 -0.40
C VAL A 74 -1.72 -17.79 0.88
N VAL A 75 -0.44 -17.40 0.77
CA VAL A 75 0.33 -16.86 1.89
C VAL A 75 -0.02 -15.39 2.08
N ARG A 76 -0.56 -15.05 3.26
CA ARG A 76 -0.95 -13.68 3.63
C ARG A 76 -0.08 -13.08 4.73
N LEU A 77 0.58 -13.92 5.53
CA LEU A 77 1.50 -13.52 6.59
C LEU A 77 2.88 -14.09 6.29
N ILE A 78 3.90 -13.24 6.45
CA ILE A 78 5.32 -13.62 6.32
C ILE A 78 5.97 -13.15 7.62
N ASP A 79 6.53 -14.09 8.38
CA ASP A 79 7.37 -13.82 9.54
C ASP A 79 8.86 -13.70 9.15
#